data_AF-A0A6I3AAR5-F1
#
_entry.id   AF-A0A6I3AAR5-F1
#
_cell.length_a   1.000
_cell.length_b   1.000
_cell.length_c   1.000
_cell.angle_alpha   90.00
_cell.angle_beta   90.00
_cell.angle_gamma   90.00
#
_symmetry.space_group_name_H-M   'P 1'
#
loop_
_entity.id
_entity.type
_entity.pdbx_description
1 polymer ?
#
loop_
_entity_poly.entity_id
_entity_poly.type
_entity_poly.pdbx_seq_one_letter_code
_entity_poly.pdbx_strand_id
1 'polypeptide(L)'
;MGAELLERVRLEAGLSQEVLAARAGTSRSTLSAYEHGRKSPTLSTVDRLFDRAGFDLSAEPRVHFVEHARRRGRPVFVPDRLWRLSLTESFATVVLPRSLNWSRPGAVFVLAEQRARARCYEVVLREGMPDDLRAYVDGALLVDLWSELVLPRELRTLWQPLIDDVVR
;
A
#
# COMPACT_ATOMS: atom_id res chain seq x y z
N MET A 1 -17.32 -3.53 -0.55
CA MET A 1 -16.43 -2.37 -0.37
C MET A 1 -16.89 -1.43 0.75
N GLY A 2 -17.92 -0.58 0.59
CA GLY A 2 -18.30 0.39 1.65
C GLY A 2 -18.81 -0.23 2.96
N ALA A 3 -19.58 -1.33 2.84
CA ALA A 3 -20.14 -2.06 3.97
C ALA A 3 -19.04 -2.75 4.83
N GLU A 4 -18.09 -3.42 4.17
CA GLU A 4 -16.94 -4.08 4.79
C GLU A 4 -15.99 -3.09 5.48
N LEU A 5 -15.94 -1.84 5.01
CA LEU A 5 -15.09 -0.81 5.59
C LEU A 5 -15.63 -0.31 6.94
N LEU A 6 -16.95 -0.11 7.05
CA LEU A 6 -17.58 0.29 8.31
C LEU A 6 -17.41 -0.77 9.40
N GLU A 7 -17.61 -2.04 9.05
CA GLU A 7 -17.40 -3.15 9.97
C GLU A 7 -15.94 -3.20 10.44
N ARG A 8 -14.99 -3.06 9.51
CA ARG A 8 -13.56 -3.08 9.82
C ARG A 8 -13.15 -1.96 10.77
N VAL A 9 -13.52 -0.72 10.47
CA VAL A 9 -13.25 0.46 11.32
C VAL A 9 -13.79 0.25 12.73
N ARG A 10 -15.02 -0.27 12.84
CA ARG A 10 -15.63 -0.57 14.13
C ARG A 10 -14.84 -1.62 14.92
N LEU A 11 -14.42 -2.69 14.25
CA LEU A 11 -13.67 -3.79 14.88
C LEU A 11 -12.26 -3.36 15.31
N GLU A 12 -11.56 -2.57 14.48
CA GLU A 12 -10.25 -2.01 14.82
C GLU A 12 -10.33 -1.02 16.00
N ALA A 13 -11.42 -0.26 16.12
CA ALA A 13 -11.71 0.57 17.28
C ALA A 13 -12.11 -0.23 18.54
N GLY A 14 -12.30 -1.56 18.43
CA GLY A 14 -12.77 -2.41 19.53
C GLY A 14 -14.22 -2.14 19.96
N LEU A 15 -15.07 -1.60 19.07
CA LEU A 15 -16.43 -1.18 19.40
C LEU A 15 -17.47 -2.24 18.99
N SER A 16 -18.53 -2.38 19.79
CA SER A 16 -19.72 -3.13 19.36
C SER A 16 -20.59 -2.26 18.44
N GLN A 17 -21.48 -2.89 17.65
CA GLN A 17 -22.45 -2.15 16.83
C GLN A 17 -23.31 -1.21 17.68
N GLU A 18 -23.67 -1.62 18.90
CA GLU A 18 -24.48 -0.82 19.79
C GLU A 18 -23.76 0.43 20.29
N VAL A 19 -22.49 0.28 20.69
CA VAL A 19 -21.66 1.40 21.16
C VAL A 19 -21.41 2.40 20.05
N LEU A 20 -20.98 1.95 18.86
CA LEU A 20 -20.72 2.87 17.75
C LEU A 20 -22.00 3.57 17.27
N ALA A 21 -23.12 2.84 17.19
CA ALA A 21 -24.40 3.43 16.81
C ALA A 21 -24.82 4.54 17.77
N ALA A 22 -24.73 4.29 19.09
CA ALA A 22 -25.04 5.28 20.11
C ALA A 22 -24.14 6.53 19.99
N ARG A 23 -22.82 6.34 19.84
CA ARG A 23 -21.87 7.46 19.67
C ARG A 23 -22.14 8.28 18.41
N ALA A 24 -22.55 7.62 17.32
CA ALA A 24 -22.80 8.26 16.03
C ALA A 24 -24.26 8.73 15.83
N GLY A 25 -25.10 8.67 16.87
CA GLY A 25 -26.49 9.13 16.78
C GLY A 25 -27.33 8.33 15.78
N THR A 26 -27.11 7.02 15.67
CA THR A 26 -27.91 6.09 14.86
C THR A 26 -28.34 4.88 15.69
N SER A 27 -29.15 3.99 15.12
CA SER A 27 -29.58 2.76 15.80
C SER A 27 -28.68 1.58 15.44
N ARG A 28 -28.53 0.63 16.38
CA ARG A 28 -27.81 -0.64 16.16
C ARG A 28 -28.30 -1.36 14.89
N SER A 29 -29.61 -1.41 14.68
CA SER A 29 -30.23 -2.04 13.50
C SER A 29 -29.88 -1.30 12.20
N THR A 30 -29.79 0.03 12.23
CA THR A 30 -29.39 0.83 11.07
C THR A 30 -27.92 0.63 10.75
N LEU A 31 -27.04 0.67 11.76
CA LEU A 31 -25.62 0.37 11.58
C LEU A 31 -25.41 -1.06 11.04
N SER A 32 -26.12 -2.04 11.60
CA SER A 32 -26.10 -3.42 11.09
C SER A 32 -26.54 -3.50 9.62
N ALA A 33 -27.58 -2.75 9.23
CA ALA A 33 -28.01 -2.70 7.84
C ALA A 33 -26.95 -2.07 6.90
N TYR A 34 -26.18 -1.08 7.39
CA TYR A 34 -25.05 -0.51 6.65
C TYR A 34 -23.89 -1.52 6.50
N GLU A 35 -23.47 -2.16 7.59
CA GLU A 35 -22.37 -3.15 7.58
C GLU A 35 -22.66 -4.38 6.69
N HIS A 36 -23.94 -4.74 6.52
CA HIS A 36 -24.34 -5.83 5.64
C HIS A 36 -24.78 -5.37 4.24
N GLY A 37 -24.61 -4.08 3.91
CA GLY A 37 -24.95 -3.52 2.59
C GLY A 37 -26.46 -3.50 2.27
N ARG A 38 -27.33 -3.74 3.25
CA ARG A 38 -28.80 -3.68 3.08
C ARG A 38 -29.32 -2.26 2.98
N LYS A 39 -28.58 -1.30 3.54
CA LYS A 39 -28.80 0.14 3.35
C LYS A 39 -27.47 0.80 2.98
N SER A 40 -27.55 1.85 2.17
CA SER A 40 -26.40 2.68 1.84
C SER A 40 -26.41 3.95 2.71
N PRO A 41 -25.40 4.17 3.57
CA PRO A 41 -25.28 5.42 4.32
C PRO A 41 -24.89 6.57 3.37
N THR A 42 -25.24 7.80 3.75
CA THR A 42 -24.70 9.01 3.11
C THR A 42 -23.23 9.18 3.47
N LEU A 43 -22.48 9.95 2.68
CA LEU A 43 -21.08 10.28 3.02
C LEU A 43 -20.97 10.95 4.41
N SER A 44 -21.91 11.86 4.74
CA SER A 44 -21.98 12.49 6.06
C SER A 44 -22.26 11.51 7.21
N THR A 45 -22.94 10.40 6.92
CA THR A 45 -23.16 9.33 7.92
C THR A 45 -21.89 8.50 8.10
N VAL A 46 -21.18 8.21 7.02
CA VAL A 46 -19.89 7.51 7.05
C VAL A 46 -18.86 8.35 7.82
N ASP A 47 -18.71 9.62 7.47
CA ASP A 47 -17.81 10.56 8.13
C ASP A 47 -18.05 10.63 9.64
N ARG A 48 -19.31 10.79 10.06
CA ARG A 48 -19.68 10.76 11.48
C ARG A 48 -19.40 9.42 12.17
N LEU A 49 -19.57 8.29 11.48
CA LEU A 49 -19.25 6.97 12.05
C LEU A 49 -17.75 6.79 12.26
N PHE A 50 -16.94 7.26 11.31
CA PHE A 50 -15.47 7.20 11.38
C PHE A 50 -14.93 8.10 12.49
N ASP A 51 -15.37 9.36 12.56
CA ASP A 51 -14.99 10.30 13.62
C ASP A 51 -15.26 9.71 15.01
N ARG A 52 -16.43 9.12 15.21
CA ARG A 52 -16.82 8.50 16.50
C ARG A 52 -16.12 7.18 16.82
N ALA A 53 -15.50 6.56 15.81
CA ALA A 53 -14.61 5.42 15.97
C ALA A 53 -13.14 5.84 16.16
N GLY A 54 -12.80 7.13 16.01
CA GLY A 54 -11.44 7.64 16.09
C GLY A 54 -10.64 7.52 14.79
N PHE A 55 -11.32 7.52 13.65
CA PHE A 55 -10.73 7.40 12.31
C PHE A 55 -11.01 8.65 11.49
N ASP A 56 -10.04 9.07 10.70
CA ASP A 56 -10.23 10.07 9.64
C ASP A 56 -10.67 9.40 8.34
N LEU A 57 -11.52 10.08 7.56
CA LEU A 57 -11.89 9.66 6.21
C LEU A 57 -11.08 10.45 5.19
N SER A 58 -10.02 9.86 4.64
CA SER A 58 -9.19 10.46 3.59
C SER A 58 -9.46 9.88 2.20
N ALA A 59 -9.24 10.69 1.17
CA ALA A 59 -9.16 10.23 -0.21
C ALA A 59 -7.69 10.03 -0.58
N GLU A 60 -7.28 8.77 -0.77
CA GLU A 60 -5.94 8.45 -1.21
C GLU A 60 -5.83 8.43 -2.74
N PRO A 61 -4.81 9.07 -3.34
CA PRO A 61 -4.61 8.99 -4.78
C PRO A 61 -4.30 7.56 -5.22
N ARG A 62 -4.91 7.14 -6.33
CA ARG A 62 -4.59 5.85 -6.95
C ARG A 62 -3.25 5.94 -7.68
N VAL A 63 -2.39 4.98 -7.41
CA VAL A 63 -1.18 4.74 -8.21
C VAL A 63 -1.59 3.96 -9.46
N HIS A 64 -1.20 4.42 -10.64
CA HIS A 64 -1.33 3.66 -11.87
C HIS A 64 0.06 3.26 -12.37
N PHE A 65 0.18 2.04 -12.88
CA PHE A 65 1.43 1.56 -13.44
C PHE A 65 1.36 1.56 -14.96
N VAL A 66 2.40 2.11 -15.58
CA VAL A 66 2.61 2.07 -17.01
C VAL A 66 3.59 0.94 -17.31
N GLU A 67 3.22 0.08 -18.25
CA GLU A 67 4.09 -0.98 -18.74
C GLU A 67 5.02 -0.43 -19.83
N HIS A 68 6.31 -0.66 -19.65
CA HIS A 68 7.34 -0.34 -20.63
C HIS A 68 7.97 -1.64 -21.13
N ALA A 69 7.79 -1.90 -22.42
CA ALA A 69 8.40 -3.05 -23.07
C ALA A 69 9.93 -2.95 -23.00
N ARG A 70 10.58 -4.06 -22.67
CA ARG A 70 12.05 -4.19 -22.76
C ARG A 70 12.46 -4.92 -24.01
N ARG A 71 13.65 -4.57 -24.52
CA ARG A 71 14.30 -5.30 -25.62
C ARG A 71 14.54 -6.78 -25.30
N ARG A 72 14.78 -7.12 -24.03
CA ARG A 72 14.96 -8.49 -23.54
C ARG A 72 14.54 -8.58 -22.07
N GLY A 73 13.84 -9.66 -21.71
CA GLY A 73 13.38 -9.91 -20.34
C GLY A 73 11.94 -9.45 -20.09
N ARG A 74 11.56 -9.37 -18.81
CA ARG A 74 10.22 -8.91 -18.40
C ARG A 74 10.04 -7.41 -18.66
N PRO A 75 8.79 -6.96 -18.91
CA PRO A 75 8.50 -5.53 -19.00
C PRO A 75 8.82 -4.83 -17.67
N VAL A 76 9.07 -3.53 -17.74
CA VAL A 76 9.21 -2.66 -16.57
C VAL A 76 7.88 -2.00 -16.28
N PHE A 77 7.45 -2.04 -15.03
CA PHE A 77 6.33 -1.24 -14.58
C PHE A 77 6.84 0.01 -13.86
N VAL A 78 6.41 1.18 -14.32
CA VAL A 78 6.74 2.47 -13.71
C VAL A 78 5.43 3.09 -13.20
N PRO A 79 5.35 3.48 -11.93
CA PRO A 79 4.16 4.12 -11.41
C PRO A 79 4.10 5.60 -11.82
N ASP A 80 2.89 6.14 -11.91
CA ASP A 80 2.65 7.58 -12.11
C ASP A 80 2.95 8.44 -10.88
N ARG A 81 3.07 7.80 -9.70
CA ARG A 81 3.42 8.42 -8.42
C ARG A 81 4.00 7.41 -7.44
N LEU A 82 4.77 7.88 -6.45
CA LEU A 82 5.18 7.06 -5.32
C LEU A 82 4.05 6.94 -4.27
N TRP A 83 4.10 5.88 -3.47
CA TRP A 83 3.16 5.60 -2.38
C TRP A 83 3.89 5.31 -1.08
N ARG A 84 3.14 5.22 0.02
CA ARG A 84 3.64 4.87 1.35
C ARG A 84 3.15 3.50 1.75
N LEU A 85 4.02 2.69 2.35
CA LEU A 85 3.59 1.52 3.12
C LEU A 85 3.33 1.95 4.57
N SER A 86 2.62 1.11 5.33
CA SER A 86 2.58 1.30 6.78
C SER A 86 3.98 1.18 7.38
N LEU A 87 4.19 1.71 8.60
CA LEU A 87 5.47 1.57 9.30
C LEU A 87 5.84 0.09 9.50
N THR A 88 4.86 -0.74 9.86
CA THR A 88 5.07 -2.18 10.07
C THR A 88 5.53 -2.87 8.79
N GLU A 89 4.89 -2.59 7.65
CA GLU A 89 5.26 -3.17 6.36
C GLU A 89 6.62 -2.66 5.87
N SER A 90 6.90 -1.36 6.02
CA SER A 90 8.15 -0.71 5.57
C SER A 90 9.41 -1.30 6.23
N PHE A 91 9.28 -1.84 7.43
CA PHE A 91 10.38 -2.39 8.23
C PHE A 91 10.22 -3.88 8.55
N ALA A 92 9.27 -4.56 7.90
CA ALA A 92 9.00 -5.97 8.13
C ALA A 92 10.17 -6.89 7.74
N THR A 93 10.21 -8.08 8.33
CA THR A 93 11.00 -9.19 7.82
C THR A 93 10.17 -9.96 6.79
N VAL A 94 10.62 -9.99 5.54
CA VAL A 94 9.84 -10.56 4.42
C VAL A 94 10.60 -11.68 3.73
N VAL A 95 9.86 -12.62 3.14
CA VAL A 95 10.36 -13.59 2.19
C VAL A 95 9.69 -13.32 0.86
N LEU A 96 10.48 -13.03 -0.17
CA LEU A 96 9.92 -12.75 -1.49
C LEU A 96 9.36 -14.03 -2.12
N PRO A 97 8.21 -13.94 -2.83
CA PRO A 97 7.69 -15.04 -3.62
C PRO A 97 8.74 -15.60 -4.58
N ARG A 98 8.64 -16.91 -4.86
CA ARG A 98 9.55 -17.59 -5.80
C ARG A 98 9.53 -16.97 -7.20
N SER A 99 8.43 -16.34 -7.60
CA SER A 99 8.29 -15.61 -8.86
C SER A 99 9.22 -14.39 -8.97
N LEU A 100 9.51 -13.72 -7.84
CA LEU A 100 10.43 -12.58 -7.77
C LEU A 100 11.87 -13.02 -7.58
N ASN A 101 12.10 -14.01 -6.72
CA ASN A 101 13.42 -14.41 -6.30
C ASN A 101 13.71 -15.89 -6.63
N TRP A 102 13.64 -16.22 -7.91
CA TRP A 102 13.88 -17.58 -8.39
C TRP A 102 15.34 -18.03 -8.23
N SER A 103 16.29 -17.10 -8.16
CA SER A 103 17.72 -17.37 -8.02
C SER A 103 18.13 -17.68 -6.57
N ARG A 104 17.41 -17.13 -5.59
CA ARG A 104 17.60 -17.41 -4.15
C ARG A 104 16.24 -17.59 -3.45
N PRO A 105 15.46 -18.61 -3.80
CA PRO A 105 14.13 -18.82 -3.21
C PRO A 105 14.24 -19.01 -1.71
N GLY A 106 13.33 -18.41 -0.96
CA GLY A 106 13.32 -18.49 0.51
C GLY A 106 14.30 -17.53 1.21
N ALA A 107 15.02 -16.68 0.47
CA ALA A 107 15.84 -15.65 1.09
C ALA A 107 14.98 -14.69 1.91
N VAL A 108 15.40 -14.47 3.15
CA VAL A 108 14.78 -13.56 4.10
C VAL A 108 15.41 -12.18 3.96
N PHE A 109 14.59 -11.14 3.86
CA PHE A 109 15.00 -9.74 3.82
C PHE A 109 14.44 -9.04 5.06
N VAL A 110 15.32 -8.58 5.94
CA VAL A 110 14.94 -7.75 7.09
C VAL A 110 14.87 -6.30 6.61
N LEU A 111 13.68 -5.80 6.27
CA LEU A 111 13.54 -4.47 5.67
C LEU A 111 13.89 -3.35 6.65
N ALA A 112 13.99 -3.60 7.96
CA ALA A 112 14.56 -2.65 8.91
C ALA A 112 16.04 -2.32 8.62
N GLU A 113 16.80 -3.24 8.04
CA GLU A 113 18.22 -3.06 7.72
C GLU A 113 18.39 -2.43 6.33
N GLN A 114 19.05 -1.28 6.26
CA GLN A 114 19.20 -0.49 5.02
C GLN A 114 19.75 -1.31 3.84
N ARG A 115 20.81 -2.10 4.08
CA ARG A 115 21.44 -2.94 3.05
C ARG A 115 20.51 -4.07 2.57
N ALA A 116 19.78 -4.71 3.49
CA ALA A 116 18.84 -5.76 3.14
C ALA A 116 17.63 -5.19 2.39
N ARG A 117 17.14 -4.00 2.77
CA ARG A 117 16.11 -3.26 2.05
C ARG A 117 16.54 -2.90 0.63
N ALA A 118 17.75 -2.36 0.45
CA ALA A 118 18.28 -2.04 -0.87
C ALA A 118 18.31 -3.29 -1.78
N ARG A 119 18.78 -4.43 -1.26
CA ARG A 119 18.75 -5.69 -2.02
C ARG A 119 17.34 -6.18 -2.33
N CYS A 120 16.40 -6.04 -1.41
CA CYS A 120 15.00 -6.35 -1.66
C CYS A 120 14.46 -5.48 -2.80
N TYR A 121 14.64 -4.15 -2.72
CA TYR A 121 14.13 -3.20 -3.70
C TYR A 121 14.75 -3.43 -5.09
N GLU A 122 16.05 -3.72 -5.17
CA GLU A 122 16.69 -4.10 -6.43
C GLU A 122 16.07 -5.33 -7.09
N VAL A 123 15.63 -6.32 -6.31
CA VAL A 123 14.93 -7.51 -6.83
C VAL A 123 13.53 -7.13 -7.28
N VAL A 124 12.75 -6.46 -6.43
CA VAL A 124 11.35 -6.12 -6.70
C VAL A 124 11.21 -5.17 -7.89
N LEU A 125 12.05 -4.13 -7.97
CA LEU A 125 12.05 -3.18 -9.10
C LEU A 125 12.46 -3.83 -10.42
N ARG A 126 13.27 -4.90 -10.38
CA ARG A 126 13.77 -5.56 -11.59
C ARG A 126 12.81 -6.62 -12.11
N GLU A 127 12.19 -7.40 -11.21
CA GLU A 127 11.46 -8.62 -11.55
C GLU A 127 9.95 -8.56 -11.27
N GLY A 128 9.52 -7.53 -10.52
CA GLY A 128 8.18 -7.46 -9.95
C GLY A 128 7.09 -6.89 -10.85
N MET A 129 5.89 -7.39 -10.60
CA MET A 129 4.63 -6.88 -11.14
C MET A 129 4.11 -5.72 -10.26
N PRO A 130 3.09 -4.96 -10.70
CA PRO A 130 2.52 -3.88 -9.91
C PRO A 130 2.15 -4.25 -8.46
N ASP A 131 1.60 -5.44 -8.23
CA ASP A 131 1.23 -5.89 -6.88
C ASP A 131 2.46 -6.19 -6.02
N ASP A 132 3.53 -6.71 -6.61
CA ASP A 132 4.81 -6.93 -5.90
C ASP A 132 5.43 -5.58 -5.51
N LEU A 133 5.42 -4.60 -6.42
CA LEU A 133 5.90 -3.25 -6.15
C LEU A 133 5.13 -2.65 -4.97
N ARG A 134 3.78 -2.69 -5.03
CA ARG A 134 2.91 -2.20 -3.96
C ARG A 134 3.13 -2.90 -2.62
N ALA A 135 3.49 -4.18 -2.62
CA ALA A 135 3.64 -4.94 -1.39
C ALA A 135 4.96 -4.65 -0.66
N TYR A 136 6.03 -4.33 -1.39
CA TYR A 136 7.38 -4.32 -0.82
C TYR A 136 8.13 -2.99 -0.92
N VAL A 137 7.72 -2.07 -1.79
CA VAL A 137 8.43 -0.79 -1.99
C VAL A 137 7.68 0.33 -1.29
N ASP A 138 8.36 1.04 -0.39
CA ASP A 138 7.91 2.31 0.17
C ASP A 138 8.60 3.45 -0.58
N GLY A 139 7.81 4.45 -0.97
CA GLY A 139 8.25 5.55 -1.82
C GLY A 139 9.34 6.43 -1.23
N ALA A 140 9.26 6.83 0.05
CA ALA A 140 10.32 7.70 0.58
C ALA A 140 11.58 6.91 0.92
N LEU A 141 11.45 5.66 1.36
CA LEU A 141 12.62 4.79 1.54
C LEU A 141 13.28 4.46 0.20
N LEU A 142 12.52 4.37 -0.89
CA LEU A 142 13.06 4.23 -2.23
C LEU A 142 13.85 5.47 -2.65
N VAL A 143 13.30 6.67 -2.42
CA VAL A 143 13.96 7.95 -2.73
C VAL A 143 15.27 8.07 -1.95
N ASP A 144 15.25 7.80 -0.65
CA ASP A 144 16.42 7.81 0.24
C ASP A 144 17.52 6.85 -0.26
N LEU A 145 17.13 5.62 -0.63
CA LEU A 145 18.06 4.61 -1.13
C LEU A 145 18.46 4.80 -2.59
N TRP A 146 17.81 5.69 -3.33
CA TRP A 146 17.85 5.66 -4.79
C TRP A 146 19.28 5.69 -5.30
N SER A 147 20.13 6.60 -4.86
CA SER A 147 21.54 6.72 -5.30
C SER A 147 22.39 5.46 -5.06
N GLU A 148 22.03 4.63 -4.08
CA GLU A 148 22.75 3.41 -3.69
C GLU A 148 22.30 2.15 -4.45
N LEU A 149 21.09 2.16 -5.04
CA LEU A 149 20.53 0.99 -5.71
C LEU A 149 21.27 0.63 -6.99
N VAL A 150 21.67 -0.64 -7.11
CA VAL A 150 22.30 -1.20 -8.31
C VAL A 150 21.23 -1.72 -9.27
N LEU A 151 20.77 -0.83 -10.15
CA LEU A 151 19.71 -1.10 -11.13
C LEU A 151 20.25 -1.11 -12.58
N PRO A 152 19.66 -1.91 -13.48
CA PRO A 152 19.92 -1.79 -14.92
C PRO A 152 19.67 -0.36 -15.40
N ARG A 153 20.53 0.15 -16.29
CA ARG A 153 20.46 1.55 -16.79
C ARG A 153 19.08 1.92 -17.34
N GLU A 154 18.43 1.01 -18.05
CA GLU A 154 17.07 1.21 -18.58
C GLU A 154 16.04 1.43 -17.45
N LEU A 155 16.06 0.58 -16.41
CA LEU A 155 15.20 0.73 -15.23
C LEU A 155 15.43 2.08 -14.55
N ARG A 156 16.71 2.40 -14.34
CA ARG A 156 17.13 3.65 -13.71
C ARG A 156 16.59 4.84 -14.48
N THR A 157 16.75 4.84 -15.80
CA THR A 157 16.32 5.94 -16.68
C THR A 157 14.81 6.12 -16.65
N LEU A 158 14.04 5.02 -16.63
CA LEU A 158 12.58 5.07 -16.63
C LEU A 158 11.99 5.59 -15.31
N TRP A 159 12.60 5.23 -14.17
CA TRP A 159 12.14 5.66 -12.84
C TRP A 159 12.71 7.01 -12.40
N GLN A 160 13.85 7.45 -12.96
CA GLN A 160 14.52 8.68 -12.53
C GLN A 160 13.62 9.93 -12.56
N PRO A 161 12.78 10.19 -13.59
CA PRO A 161 11.91 11.36 -13.61
C PRO A 161 10.94 11.40 -12.43
N LEU A 162 10.43 10.24 -12.00
CA LEU A 162 9.55 10.13 -10.85
C LEU A 162 10.28 10.43 -9.54
N ILE A 163 11.52 9.98 -9.40
CA ILE A 163 12.34 10.27 -8.21
C ILE A 163 12.69 11.75 -8.16
N ASP A 164 13.07 12.33 -9.31
CA ASP A 164 13.41 13.75 -9.40
C ASP A 164 12.21 14.65 -9.06
N ASP A 165 10.99 14.26 -9.44
CA ASP A 165 9.77 15.04 -9.17
C ASP A 165 9.47 15.18 -7.68
N VAL A 166 9.81 14.18 -6.88
CA VAL A 166 9.57 14.16 -5.42
C VAL A 166 10.61 14.96 -4.64
N VAL A 167 11.81 15.13 -5.18
CA VAL A 167 12.94 15.82 -4.52
C VAL A 167 13.02 17.31 -4.88
N ARG A 168 12.11 17.81 -5.72
CA ARG A 168 12.03 19.22 -6.14
C ARG A 168 11.54 20.16 -5.05
#